data_AF-A0AAU3CM36-F1
#
_entry.id   AF-A0AAU3CM36-F1
#
_cell.length_a   1.000
_cell.length_b   1.000
_cell.length_c   1.000
_cell.angle_alpha   90.00
_cell.angle_beta   90.00
_cell.angle_gamma   90.00
#
_symmetry.space_group_name_H-M   'P 1'
#
loop_
_entity.id
_entity.type
_entity.pdbx_description
1 polymer ?
#
loop_
_entity_poly.entity_id
_entity_poly.type
_entity_poly.pdbx_seq_one_letter_code
_entity_poly.pdbx_strand_id
1 'polypeptide(L)'
;MPVPTRSRRPLVVSVLGAGLLVTGCGMWPTQATAPAGAVTGRITLGFVNGGTTEFHTCLQESVERTARNNSVRLVTANSRQNGDTEASNIEDMIARKVDALVVQTVDVNALKRDIAKAKAAGVPIFLTSVAPDDTSDLLGAVVVDLKEVGELDAEWIERDSAGREVSVGVIAGAPGAASDLLTEAFTERLPDTAAVVASKPGMYDPAKARTVAADMIKEIPGLDYAFVANEEMAFAARKAFDAAGAEDVRIVTVNGTDEALAALKAGSLAATVSNSAADTGELAVQNVISLLRKDDRADRIEKTPVRLVTKDNADTAPLYCPPQD
;
A
#
# COMPACT_ATOMS: atom_id res chain seq x y z
N MET A 1 -16.08 -39.11 -45.69
CA MET A 1 -15.88 -38.97 -47.15
C MET A 1 -14.98 -37.75 -47.41
N PRO A 2 -14.15 -37.79 -48.46
CA PRO A 2 -12.90 -37.04 -48.57
C PRO A 2 -13.03 -35.66 -49.21
N VAL A 3 -11.97 -34.87 -49.03
CA VAL A 3 -11.65 -33.55 -49.61
C VAL A 3 -11.63 -33.58 -51.15
N PRO A 4 -11.89 -32.46 -51.84
CA PRO A 4 -10.78 -31.77 -52.54
C PRO A 4 -10.91 -30.23 -52.45
N THR A 5 -9.95 -29.50 -51.87
CA THR A 5 -8.80 -28.87 -52.57
C THR A 5 -9.05 -28.44 -54.02
N ARG A 6 -8.97 -27.14 -54.30
CA ARG A 6 -8.26 -26.66 -55.49
C ARG A 6 -7.66 -25.27 -55.32
N SER A 7 -6.38 -25.24 -55.62
CA SER A 7 -5.43 -24.15 -55.60
C SER A 7 -5.31 -23.45 -56.98
N ARG A 8 -4.61 -22.29 -56.97
CA ARG A 8 -3.84 -21.62 -58.05
C ARG A 8 -4.66 -20.63 -58.91
N ARG A 9 -4.45 -19.31 -58.74
CA ARG A 9 -3.40 -18.41 -59.31
C ARG A 9 -3.68 -18.05 -60.79
N PRO A 10 -3.16 -16.93 -61.32
CA PRO A 10 -3.38 -15.53 -60.98
C PRO A 10 -3.94 -14.77 -62.21
N LEU A 11 -4.40 -13.53 -62.08
CA LEU A 11 -4.55 -12.65 -63.25
C LEU A 11 -3.98 -11.28 -62.90
N VAL A 12 -2.72 -11.12 -63.30
CA VAL A 12 -2.08 -9.84 -63.52
C VAL A 12 -2.72 -9.26 -64.78
N VAL A 13 -3.43 -8.16 -64.64
CA VAL A 13 -3.73 -7.25 -65.75
C VAL A 13 -3.15 -5.90 -65.36
N SER A 14 -1.93 -5.67 -65.82
CA SER A 14 -1.31 -4.35 -65.86
C SER A 14 -1.87 -3.62 -67.08
N VAL A 15 -2.63 -2.55 -66.85
CA VAL A 15 -2.91 -1.55 -67.89
C VAL A 15 -2.36 -0.21 -67.38
N LEU A 16 -1.23 0.19 -67.96
CA LEU A 16 -0.79 1.58 -67.95
C LEU A 16 -1.80 2.41 -68.75
N GLY A 17 -2.39 3.42 -68.11
CA GLY A 17 -3.12 4.50 -68.76
C GLY A 17 -2.70 5.81 -68.14
N ALA A 18 -1.90 6.58 -68.85
CA ALA A 18 -1.39 7.88 -68.42
C ALA A 18 -2.44 8.98 -68.60
N GLY A 19 -2.53 9.85 -67.60
CA GLY A 19 -2.86 11.26 -67.73
C GLY A 19 -4.34 11.64 -67.64
N LEU A 20 -4.71 12.25 -66.51
CA LEU A 20 -5.31 13.59 -66.55
C LEU A 20 -5.22 14.23 -65.14
N LEU A 21 -4.52 15.36 -65.08
CA LEU A 21 -4.46 16.27 -63.94
C LEU A 21 -5.83 16.93 -63.75
N VAL A 22 -6.50 16.62 -62.64
CA VAL A 22 -7.52 17.50 -62.07
C VAL A 22 -7.21 17.68 -60.59
N THR A 23 -6.62 18.83 -60.30
CA THR A 23 -6.57 19.45 -58.98
C THR A 23 -7.98 19.77 -58.52
N GLY A 24 -8.47 19.08 -57.49
CA GLY A 24 -9.74 19.36 -56.82
C GLY A 24 -9.60 19.10 -55.34
N CYS A 25 -9.39 20.18 -54.58
CA CYS A 25 -9.33 20.20 -53.12
C CYS A 25 -10.61 19.63 -52.50
N GLY A 26 -10.43 18.71 -51.55
CA GLY A 26 -11.52 18.18 -50.74
C GLY A 26 -11.07 17.09 -49.77
N MET A 27 -9.84 17.16 -49.24
CA MET A 27 -9.42 16.33 -48.12
C MET A 27 -9.88 17.02 -46.84
N TRP A 28 -11.00 16.55 -46.28
CA TRP A 28 -11.16 16.66 -44.83
C TRP A 28 -10.01 15.88 -44.19
N PRO A 29 -9.19 16.49 -43.33
CA PRO A 29 -8.30 15.71 -42.51
C PRO A 29 -9.21 14.94 -41.55
N THR A 30 -9.33 13.62 -41.76
CA THR A 30 -9.55 12.72 -40.63
C THR A 30 -8.39 12.95 -39.69
N GLN A 31 -8.57 13.86 -38.72
CA GLN A 31 -7.75 13.90 -37.53
C GLN A 31 -7.92 12.53 -36.90
N ALA A 32 -6.97 11.64 -37.15
CA ALA A 32 -6.68 10.59 -36.21
C ALA A 32 -6.38 11.31 -34.91
N THR A 33 -7.33 11.28 -33.98
CA THR A 33 -7.09 11.64 -32.60
C THR A 33 -5.98 10.73 -32.11
N ALA A 34 -4.76 11.26 -32.04
CA ALA A 34 -3.68 10.59 -31.36
C ALA A 34 -4.20 10.27 -29.94
N PRO A 35 -4.06 9.03 -29.46
CA PRO A 35 -4.35 8.76 -28.05
C PRO A 35 -3.47 9.70 -27.23
N ALA A 36 -4.03 10.38 -26.22
CA ALA A 36 -3.33 11.33 -25.35
C ALA A 36 -1.90 10.83 -25.07
N GLY A 37 -0.87 11.52 -25.56
CA GLY A 37 0.46 10.94 -25.74
C GLY A 37 1.08 10.49 -24.41
N ALA A 38 1.80 9.37 -24.43
CA ALA A 38 2.67 8.98 -23.31
C ALA A 38 3.60 10.15 -22.95
N VAL A 39 3.89 10.35 -21.66
CA VAL A 39 4.77 11.44 -21.23
C VAL A 39 6.21 11.13 -21.67
N THR A 40 6.67 11.80 -22.73
CA THR A 40 8.05 11.70 -23.23
C THR A 40 8.88 12.87 -22.71
N GLY A 41 9.69 12.64 -21.68
CA GLY A 41 10.54 13.69 -21.07
C GLY A 41 10.78 13.49 -19.59
N ARG A 42 11.34 14.51 -18.93
CA ARG A 42 11.49 14.53 -17.47
C ARG A 42 10.12 14.72 -16.82
N ILE A 43 9.62 13.67 -16.17
CA ILE A 43 8.36 13.68 -15.41
C ILE A 43 8.50 14.60 -14.20
N THR A 44 7.46 15.39 -13.91
CA THR A 44 7.25 16.11 -12.67
C THR A 44 6.11 15.45 -11.89
N LEU A 45 6.40 15.01 -10.67
CA LEU A 45 5.37 14.54 -9.73
C LEU A 45 5.15 15.55 -8.61
N GLY A 46 3.88 15.73 -8.21
CA GLY A 46 3.53 16.34 -6.94
C GLY A 46 3.28 15.25 -5.91
N PHE A 47 3.96 15.28 -4.77
CA PHE A 47 3.69 14.37 -3.65
C PHE A 47 3.03 15.15 -2.50
N VAL A 48 1.82 14.74 -2.14
CA VAL A 48 1.07 15.29 -1.00
C VAL A 48 1.07 14.24 0.10
N ASN A 49 1.79 14.52 1.18
CA ASN A 49 1.95 13.64 2.33
C ASN A 49 0.97 14.02 3.44
N GLY A 50 0.23 13.08 4.02
CA GLY A 50 -0.85 13.37 4.95
C GLY A 50 -0.39 13.86 6.32
N GLY A 51 0.84 13.57 6.77
CA GLY A 51 1.28 13.88 8.13
C GLY A 51 2.78 13.71 8.37
N THR A 52 3.18 13.57 9.63
CA THR A 52 4.59 13.55 10.05
C THR A 52 4.91 12.43 11.06
N THR A 53 4.10 11.36 11.09
CA THR A 53 4.48 10.16 11.86
C THR A 53 5.66 9.46 11.20
N GLU A 54 6.29 8.50 11.87
CA GLU A 54 7.39 7.71 11.30
C GLU A 54 7.04 7.13 9.93
N PHE A 55 5.85 6.53 9.78
CA PHE A 55 5.33 6.07 8.49
C PHE A 55 5.41 7.14 7.40
N HIS A 56 4.93 8.36 7.68
CA HIS A 56 4.91 9.46 6.70
C HIS A 56 6.31 9.95 6.35
N THR A 57 7.22 10.00 7.32
CA THR A 57 8.62 10.37 7.13
C THR A 57 9.31 9.35 6.22
N CYS A 58 9.19 8.06 6.51
CA CYS A 58 9.79 6.98 5.73
C CYS A 58 9.20 6.86 4.32
N LEU A 59 7.89 7.06 4.18
CA LEU A 59 7.24 7.12 2.88
C LEU A 59 7.79 8.27 2.04
N GLN A 60 7.88 9.48 2.61
CA GLN A 60 8.43 10.65 1.91
C GLN A 60 9.87 10.41 1.46
N GLU A 61 10.69 9.91 2.36
CA GLU A 61 12.08 9.55 2.10
C GLU A 61 12.22 8.55 0.95
N SER A 62 11.37 7.52 0.90
CA SER A 62 11.37 6.55 -0.19
C SER A 62 10.89 7.15 -1.52
N VAL A 63 9.82 7.96 -1.49
CA VAL A 63 9.32 8.66 -2.69
C VAL A 63 10.39 9.60 -3.24
N GLU A 64 11.05 10.37 -2.38
CA GLU A 64 12.13 11.28 -2.76
C GLU A 64 13.33 10.54 -3.37
N ARG A 65 13.80 9.47 -2.72
CA ARG A 65 14.90 8.63 -3.23
C ARG A 65 14.56 8.01 -4.58
N THR A 66 13.37 7.42 -4.69
CA THR A 66 12.93 6.75 -5.93
C THR A 66 12.75 7.75 -7.07
N ALA A 67 12.22 8.94 -6.78
CA ALA A 67 12.11 10.02 -7.76
C ALA A 67 13.50 10.46 -8.26
N ARG A 68 14.47 10.67 -7.35
CA ARG A 68 15.86 10.99 -7.70
C ARG A 68 16.47 9.93 -8.62
N ASN A 69 16.36 8.66 -8.24
CA ASN A 69 16.93 7.53 -9.00
C ASN A 69 16.33 7.39 -10.40
N ASN A 70 15.08 7.82 -10.58
CA ASN A 70 14.38 7.77 -11.86
C ASN A 70 14.40 9.10 -12.64
N SER A 71 15.21 10.07 -12.22
CA SER A 71 15.30 11.40 -12.85
C SER A 71 13.96 12.13 -12.91
N VAL A 72 13.08 11.91 -11.93
CA VAL A 72 11.80 12.59 -11.77
C VAL A 72 11.99 13.88 -10.96
N ARG A 73 11.38 14.97 -11.41
CA ARG A 73 11.28 16.19 -10.61
C ARG A 73 10.15 16.01 -9.59
N LEU A 74 10.46 16.10 -8.31
CA LEU A 74 9.45 15.98 -7.25
C LEU A 74 9.16 17.37 -6.65
N VAL A 75 7.88 17.66 -6.43
CA VAL A 75 7.42 18.78 -5.60
C VAL A 75 6.66 18.18 -4.43
N THR A 76 7.05 18.47 -3.20
CA THR A 76 6.44 17.88 -2.00
C THR A 76 5.61 18.91 -1.24
N ALA A 77 4.54 18.45 -0.61
CA ALA A 77 3.76 19.21 0.36
C ALA A 77 3.28 18.28 1.47
N ASN A 78 2.98 18.85 2.64
CA ASN A 78 2.52 18.10 3.80
C ASN A 78 1.19 18.67 4.30
N SER A 79 0.20 17.80 4.47
CA SER A 79 -1.16 18.15 4.87
C SER A 79 -1.33 18.27 6.39
N ARG A 80 -0.35 17.84 7.19
CA ARG A 80 -0.35 17.95 8.66
C ARG A 80 -1.64 17.44 9.32
N GLN A 81 -2.13 16.31 8.83
CA GLN A 81 -3.36 15.64 9.27
C GLN A 81 -4.60 16.55 9.15
N ASN A 82 -4.59 17.47 8.19
CA ASN A 82 -5.67 18.42 7.95
C ASN A 82 -6.18 18.35 6.50
N GLY A 83 -7.45 17.98 6.33
CA GLY A 83 -8.06 17.79 5.01
C GLY A 83 -8.17 19.07 4.18
N ASP A 84 -8.36 20.25 4.80
CA ASP A 84 -8.40 21.52 4.05
C ASP A 84 -7.01 21.89 3.50
N THR A 85 -5.96 21.59 4.27
CA THR A 85 -4.57 21.74 3.84
C THR A 85 -4.23 20.75 2.73
N GLU A 86 -4.72 19.51 2.82
CA GLU A 86 -4.60 18.51 1.75
C GLU A 86 -5.22 19.00 0.43
N ALA A 87 -6.47 19.46 0.47
CA ALA A 87 -7.15 20.01 -0.70
C ALA A 87 -6.38 21.20 -1.30
N SER A 88 -5.88 22.10 -0.46
CA SER A 88 -5.07 23.26 -0.89
C SER A 88 -3.74 22.83 -1.53
N ASN A 89 -3.08 21.81 -0.97
CA ASN A 89 -1.85 21.24 -1.53
C ASN A 89 -2.11 20.62 -2.90
N ILE A 90 -3.20 19.86 -3.06
CA ILE A 90 -3.60 19.29 -4.35
C ILE A 90 -3.85 20.38 -5.40
N GLU A 91 -4.55 21.45 -5.02
CA GLU A 91 -4.80 22.60 -5.90
C GLU A 91 -3.51 23.30 -6.34
N ASP A 92 -2.54 23.48 -5.44
CA ASP A 92 -1.22 24.05 -5.77
C ASP A 92 -0.45 23.16 -6.77
N MET A 93 -0.46 21.84 -6.58
CA MET A 93 0.18 20.91 -7.52
C MET A 93 -0.48 20.92 -8.90
N ILE A 94 -1.82 21.00 -8.96
CA ILE A 94 -2.57 21.19 -10.21
C ILE A 94 -2.16 22.50 -10.88
N ALA A 95 -2.11 23.61 -10.13
CA ALA A 95 -1.70 24.92 -10.66
C ALA A 95 -0.27 24.92 -11.18
N ARG A 96 0.63 24.16 -10.55
CA ARG A 96 2.02 23.93 -10.98
C ARG A 96 2.16 23.00 -12.19
N LYS A 97 1.05 22.41 -12.67
CA LYS A 97 0.99 21.51 -13.83
C LYS A 97 1.96 20.34 -13.70
N VAL A 98 1.94 19.68 -12.54
CA VAL A 98 2.62 18.38 -12.39
C VAL A 98 1.99 17.35 -13.34
N ASP A 99 2.77 16.36 -13.77
CA ASP A 99 2.29 15.31 -14.69
C ASP A 99 1.39 14.29 -13.99
N ALA A 100 1.58 14.07 -12.69
CA ALA A 100 0.69 13.33 -11.82
C ALA A 100 0.87 13.73 -10.36
N LEU A 101 -0.14 13.40 -9.56
CA LEU A 101 -0.17 13.56 -8.11
C LEU A 101 -0.01 12.19 -7.44
N VAL A 102 0.93 12.08 -6.51
CA VAL A 102 1.00 10.97 -5.55
C VAL A 102 0.47 11.49 -4.22
N VAL A 103 -0.56 10.84 -3.67
CA VAL A 103 -1.25 11.33 -2.48
C VAL A 103 -1.33 10.23 -1.43
N GLN A 104 -0.69 10.47 -0.29
CA GLN A 104 -1.01 9.78 0.96
C GLN A 104 -2.06 10.64 1.66
N THR A 105 -3.32 10.19 1.62
CA THR A 105 -4.46 11.01 2.03
C THR A 105 -4.70 10.99 3.54
N VAL A 106 -5.16 12.11 4.08
CA VAL A 106 -5.69 12.21 5.45
C VAL A 106 -7.05 11.50 5.57
N ASP A 107 -7.90 11.58 4.54
CA ASP A 107 -9.22 10.95 4.52
C ASP A 107 -9.64 10.59 3.09
N VAL A 108 -9.67 9.28 2.83
CA VAL A 108 -10.02 8.71 1.53
C VAL A 108 -11.45 9.07 1.06
N ASN A 109 -12.38 9.30 1.99
CA ASN A 109 -13.75 9.71 1.65
C ASN A 109 -13.82 11.19 1.26
N ALA A 110 -13.05 12.04 1.94
CA ALA A 110 -12.99 13.47 1.65
C ALA A 110 -12.33 13.77 0.29
N LEU A 111 -11.40 12.90 -0.13
CA LEU A 111 -10.61 13.06 -1.35
C LEU A 111 -11.42 12.98 -2.66
N LYS A 112 -12.65 12.45 -2.64
CA LYS A 112 -13.49 12.28 -3.85
C LYS A 112 -13.65 13.58 -4.66
N ARG A 113 -13.78 14.73 -3.98
CA ARG A 113 -13.89 16.02 -4.67
C ARG A 113 -12.60 16.43 -5.35
N ASP A 114 -11.45 16.16 -4.71
CA ASP A 114 -10.15 16.56 -5.22
C ASP A 114 -9.69 15.65 -6.38
N ILE A 115 -10.06 14.36 -6.35
CA ILE A 115 -9.93 13.45 -7.50
C ILE A 115 -10.68 14.02 -8.72
N ALA A 116 -11.93 14.44 -8.54
CA ALA A 116 -12.72 14.99 -9.64
C ALA A 116 -12.12 16.30 -10.20
N LYS A 117 -11.62 17.19 -9.32
CA LYS A 117 -10.93 18.43 -9.73
C LYS A 117 -9.65 18.14 -10.52
N ALA A 118 -8.81 17.24 -10.01
CA ALA A 118 -7.55 16.88 -10.65
C ALA A 118 -7.80 16.24 -12.03
N LYS A 119 -8.79 15.33 -12.12
CA LYS A 119 -9.25 14.75 -13.40
C LYS A 119 -9.72 15.81 -14.39
N ALA A 120 -10.52 16.78 -13.94
CA ALA A 120 -10.98 17.89 -14.79
C ALA A 120 -9.83 18.78 -15.29
N ALA A 121 -8.75 18.90 -14.52
CA ALA A 121 -7.54 19.61 -14.89
C ALA A 121 -6.55 18.77 -15.72
N GLY A 122 -6.84 17.48 -15.95
CA GLY A 122 -5.95 16.55 -16.65
C GLY A 122 -4.72 16.11 -15.85
N VAL A 123 -4.75 16.27 -14.51
CA VAL A 123 -3.68 15.83 -13.60
C VAL A 123 -4.16 14.57 -12.88
N PRO A 124 -3.71 13.37 -13.27
CA PRO A 124 -4.17 12.12 -12.66
C PRO A 124 -3.63 11.95 -11.24
N ILE A 125 -4.44 11.38 -10.34
CA ILE A 125 -4.07 11.09 -8.93
C ILE A 125 -3.75 9.61 -8.76
N PHE A 126 -2.65 9.33 -8.07
CA PHE A 126 -2.25 8.01 -7.61
C PHE A 126 -2.22 7.99 -6.08
N LEU A 127 -2.84 6.98 -5.46
CA LEU A 127 -2.91 6.88 -3.99
C LEU A 127 -1.87 5.92 -3.43
N THR A 128 -1.51 6.12 -2.17
CA THR A 128 -0.68 5.18 -1.40
C THR A 128 -1.42 4.69 -0.17
N SER A 129 -1.11 3.46 0.25
CA SER A 129 -1.61 2.77 1.44
C SER A 129 -3.08 2.34 1.40
N VAL A 130 -3.96 3.24 0.96
CA VAL A 130 -5.41 3.02 0.93
C VAL A 130 -6.01 3.54 -0.38
N ALA A 131 -7.13 2.94 -0.78
CA ALA A 131 -7.94 3.39 -1.91
C ALA A 131 -9.43 3.31 -1.56
N PRO A 132 -10.28 4.17 -2.15
CA PRO A 132 -11.72 4.01 -2.08
C PRO A 132 -12.17 2.76 -2.87
N ASP A 133 -13.36 2.25 -2.59
CA ASP A 133 -13.94 1.11 -3.32
C ASP A 133 -14.02 1.36 -4.84
N ASP A 134 -14.39 2.59 -5.23
CA ASP A 134 -14.40 3.02 -6.63
C ASP A 134 -13.08 3.72 -6.98
N THR A 135 -12.28 3.03 -7.79
CA THR A 135 -10.97 3.50 -8.26
C THR A 135 -11.00 3.95 -9.73
N SER A 136 -12.17 4.10 -10.35
CA SER A 136 -12.27 4.40 -11.80
C SER A 136 -11.59 5.72 -12.19
N ASP A 137 -11.59 6.68 -11.28
CA ASP A 137 -11.12 8.05 -11.51
C ASP A 137 -9.67 8.28 -11.06
N LEU A 138 -9.01 7.25 -10.54
CA LEU A 138 -7.61 7.27 -10.16
C LEU A 138 -6.71 6.85 -11.32
N LEU A 139 -5.47 7.35 -11.34
CA LEU A 139 -4.40 6.73 -12.12
C LEU A 139 -4.21 5.28 -11.68
N GLY A 140 -4.11 5.11 -10.37
CA GLY A 140 -3.84 3.86 -9.70
C GLY A 140 -3.65 4.06 -8.19
N ALA A 141 -3.27 2.99 -7.51
CA ALA A 141 -2.91 3.01 -6.10
C ALA A 141 -1.91 1.90 -5.78
N VAL A 142 -1.07 2.13 -4.77
CA VAL A 142 -0.42 1.05 -4.03
C VAL A 142 -1.16 0.92 -2.70
N VAL A 143 -1.65 -0.26 -2.35
CA VAL A 143 -2.45 -0.51 -1.13
C VAL A 143 -1.84 -1.59 -0.27
N VAL A 144 -2.07 -1.53 1.05
CA VAL A 144 -1.72 -2.64 1.94
C VAL A 144 -2.92 -3.58 2.07
N ASP A 145 -2.72 -4.87 1.83
CA ASP A 145 -3.77 -5.87 2.05
C ASP A 145 -3.84 -6.25 3.54
N LEU A 146 -4.64 -5.52 4.30
CA LEU A 146 -4.80 -5.74 5.74
C LEU A 146 -5.39 -7.11 6.08
N LYS A 147 -6.13 -7.73 5.16
CA LYS A 147 -6.64 -9.09 5.35
C LYS A 147 -5.50 -10.08 5.30
N GLU A 148 -4.64 -9.98 4.27
CA GLU A 148 -3.45 -10.82 4.14
C GLU A 148 -2.50 -10.65 5.33
N VAL A 149 -2.35 -9.43 5.86
CA VAL A 149 -1.58 -9.17 7.08
C VAL A 149 -2.12 -9.99 8.26
N GLY A 150 -3.42 -9.86 8.57
CA GLY A 150 -4.04 -10.58 9.68
C GLY A 150 -3.97 -12.10 9.52
N GLU A 151 -4.16 -12.59 8.29
CA GLU A 151 -4.03 -14.01 7.97
C GLU A 151 -2.61 -14.53 8.26
N LEU A 152 -1.57 -13.82 7.82
CA LEU A 152 -0.17 -14.21 8.06
C LEU A 152 0.22 -14.21 9.54
N ASP A 153 -0.33 -13.28 10.33
CA ASP A 153 -0.14 -13.22 11.78
C ASP A 153 -0.76 -14.46 12.47
N ALA A 154 -1.98 -14.83 12.09
CA ALA A 154 -2.65 -16.02 12.61
C ALA A 154 -1.92 -17.32 12.19
N GLU A 155 -1.44 -17.38 10.95
CA GLU A 155 -0.65 -18.50 10.42
C GLU A 155 0.69 -18.69 11.14
N TRP A 156 1.26 -17.62 11.69
CA TRP A 156 2.42 -17.75 12.55
C TRP A 156 2.06 -18.44 13.87
N ILE A 157 0.94 -18.07 14.52
CA ILE A 157 0.47 -18.73 15.76
C ILE A 157 0.14 -20.21 15.49
N GLU A 158 -0.50 -20.53 14.37
CA GLU A 158 -0.78 -21.92 13.97
C GLU A 158 0.51 -22.75 13.93
N ARG A 159 1.56 -22.24 13.29
CA ARG A 159 2.85 -22.95 13.19
C ARG A 159 3.57 -23.03 14.53
N ASP A 160 3.59 -21.96 15.30
CA ASP A 160 4.32 -21.90 16.57
C ASP A 160 3.65 -22.73 17.69
N SER A 161 2.31 -22.76 17.70
CA SER A 161 1.55 -23.59 18.66
C SER A 161 1.73 -25.08 18.40
N ALA A 162 2.06 -25.47 17.17
CA ALA A 162 2.26 -26.86 16.74
C ALA A 162 1.07 -27.78 17.11
N GLY A 163 -0.15 -27.25 17.01
CA GLY A 163 -1.40 -27.97 17.31
C GLY A 163 -1.76 -28.08 18.79
N ARG A 164 -1.01 -27.43 19.70
CA ARG A 164 -1.42 -27.31 21.10
C ARG A 164 -2.66 -26.41 21.22
N GLU A 165 -3.51 -26.70 22.20
CA GLU A 165 -4.54 -25.78 22.63
C GLU A 165 -3.89 -24.56 23.30
N VAL A 166 -4.17 -23.36 22.80
CA VAL A 166 -3.54 -22.12 23.22
C VAL A 166 -4.55 -20.99 23.33
N SER A 167 -4.27 -20.05 24.23
CA SER A 167 -5.07 -18.86 24.49
C SER A 167 -4.48 -17.64 23.78
N VAL A 168 -5.34 -16.86 23.11
CA VAL A 168 -4.96 -15.68 22.34
C VAL A 168 -5.70 -14.44 22.86
N GLY A 169 -4.94 -13.42 23.24
CA GLY A 169 -5.43 -12.09 23.55
C GLY A 169 -5.32 -11.17 22.35
N VAL A 170 -6.31 -10.31 22.12
CA VAL A 170 -6.32 -9.35 21.01
C VAL A 170 -6.40 -7.93 21.56
N ILE A 171 -5.39 -7.12 21.24
CA ILE A 171 -5.35 -5.68 21.46
C ILE A 171 -5.47 -4.99 20.11
N ALA A 172 -6.72 -4.77 19.68
CA ALA A 172 -7.05 -4.22 18.37
C ALA A 172 -6.72 -2.71 18.27
N GLY A 173 -6.75 -2.16 17.06
CA GLY A 173 -6.67 -0.73 16.81
C GLY A 173 -7.92 0.04 17.24
N ALA A 174 -8.12 1.22 16.66
CA ALA A 174 -9.36 1.97 16.82
C ALA A 174 -10.47 1.31 15.97
N PRO A 175 -11.66 1.04 16.54
CA PRO A 175 -12.77 0.44 15.80
C PRO A 175 -13.11 1.23 14.54
N GLY A 176 -13.39 0.51 13.45
CA GLY A 176 -13.61 1.06 12.12
C GLY A 176 -12.83 0.28 11.05
N ALA A 177 -13.11 0.61 9.78
CA ALA A 177 -12.79 -0.23 8.62
C ALA A 177 -11.40 -0.88 8.62
N ALA A 178 -10.30 -0.12 8.73
CA ALA A 178 -8.95 -0.67 8.59
C ALA A 178 -8.56 -1.63 9.73
N SER A 179 -8.80 -1.24 10.99
CA SER A 179 -8.48 -2.09 12.14
C SER A 179 -9.38 -3.32 12.19
N ASP A 180 -10.66 -3.15 11.82
CA ASP A 180 -11.63 -4.25 11.83
C ASP A 180 -11.25 -5.29 10.79
N LEU A 181 -10.93 -4.89 9.55
CA LEU A 181 -10.47 -5.80 8.49
C LEU A 181 -9.26 -6.65 8.92
N LEU A 182 -8.26 -6.02 9.54
CA LEU A 182 -7.07 -6.69 10.04
C LEU A 182 -7.41 -7.69 11.17
N THR A 183 -8.18 -7.23 12.16
CA THR A 183 -8.47 -8.02 13.37
C THR A 183 -9.43 -9.17 13.08
N GLU A 184 -10.41 -8.96 12.22
CA GLU A 184 -11.33 -10.00 11.75
C GLU A 184 -10.58 -11.06 10.97
N ALA A 185 -9.74 -10.67 10.00
CA ALA A 185 -8.93 -11.61 9.22
C ALA A 185 -8.00 -12.46 10.10
N PHE A 186 -7.34 -11.84 11.07
CA PHE A 186 -6.54 -12.55 12.06
C PHE A 186 -7.39 -13.56 12.84
N THR A 187 -8.52 -13.11 13.39
CA THR A 187 -9.37 -13.95 14.25
C THR A 187 -9.98 -15.12 13.47
N GLU A 188 -10.42 -14.89 12.23
CA GLU A 188 -11.02 -15.91 11.36
C GLU A 188 -10.00 -16.94 10.86
N ARG A 189 -8.72 -16.56 10.73
CA ARG A 189 -7.67 -17.45 10.23
C ARG A 189 -7.03 -18.32 11.33
N LEU A 190 -7.26 -18.01 12.61
CA LEU A 190 -6.76 -18.83 13.71
C LEU A 190 -7.25 -20.28 13.61
N PRO A 191 -6.40 -21.27 13.92
CA PRO A 191 -6.84 -22.67 13.97
C PRO A 191 -7.81 -22.90 15.13
N ASP A 192 -8.64 -23.93 15.05
CA ASP A 192 -9.59 -24.31 16.11
C ASP A 192 -8.93 -24.54 17.49
N THR A 193 -7.62 -24.85 17.51
CA THR A 193 -6.83 -25.03 18.73
C THR A 193 -6.37 -23.71 19.35
N ALA A 194 -6.59 -22.56 18.72
CA ALA A 194 -6.24 -21.24 19.24
C ALA A 194 -7.50 -20.45 19.58
N ALA A 195 -7.79 -20.32 20.87
CA ALA A 195 -8.99 -19.64 21.35
C ALA A 195 -8.72 -18.16 21.65
N VAL A 196 -9.48 -17.25 21.01
CA VAL A 196 -9.50 -15.85 21.41
C VAL A 196 -10.23 -15.72 22.75
N VAL A 197 -9.49 -15.43 23.82
CA VAL A 197 -9.99 -15.37 25.20
C VAL A 197 -10.29 -13.95 25.67
N ALA A 198 -9.72 -12.94 25.01
CA ALA A 198 -10.05 -11.53 25.20
C ALA A 198 -9.78 -10.75 23.90
N SER A 199 -10.67 -9.82 23.57
CA SER A 199 -10.46 -8.86 22.47
C SER A 199 -10.93 -7.48 22.91
N LYS A 200 -10.01 -6.51 22.90
CA LYS A 200 -10.25 -5.13 23.36
C LYS A 200 -9.52 -4.13 22.46
N PRO A 201 -10.12 -2.96 22.17
CA PRO A 201 -9.45 -1.94 21.38
C PRO A 201 -8.41 -1.18 22.23
N GLY A 202 -7.16 -1.20 21.78
CA GLY A 202 -6.07 -0.33 22.22
C GLY A 202 -6.06 1.03 21.52
N MET A 203 -6.91 1.24 20.50
CA MET A 203 -7.14 2.54 19.85
C MET A 203 -5.93 3.14 19.11
N TYR A 204 -4.93 2.33 18.75
CA TYR A 204 -3.63 2.81 18.26
C TYR A 204 -2.94 3.79 19.25
N ASP A 205 -3.23 3.63 20.54
CA ASP A 205 -2.72 4.47 21.62
C ASP A 205 -1.89 3.59 22.58
N PRO A 206 -0.56 3.80 22.67
CA PRO A 206 0.30 3.00 23.53
C PRO A 206 -0.11 3.02 25.01
N ALA A 207 -0.60 4.14 25.52
CA ALA A 207 -1.02 4.22 26.92
C ALA A 207 -2.28 3.39 27.18
N LYS A 208 -3.25 3.41 26.26
CA LYS A 208 -4.45 2.57 26.34
C LYS A 208 -4.11 1.09 26.16
N ALA A 209 -3.27 0.75 25.19
CA ALA A 209 -2.82 -0.63 24.98
C ALA A 209 -2.12 -1.20 26.21
N ARG A 210 -1.29 -0.40 26.90
CA ARG A 210 -0.68 -0.79 28.17
C ARG A 210 -1.72 -1.13 29.23
N THR A 211 -2.75 -0.29 29.39
CA THR A 211 -3.85 -0.53 30.34
C THR A 211 -4.60 -1.81 29.98
N VAL A 212 -4.97 -1.98 28.70
CA VAL A 212 -5.64 -3.18 28.20
C VAL A 212 -4.80 -4.44 28.48
N ALA A 213 -3.50 -4.41 28.20
CA ALA A 213 -2.61 -5.54 28.46
C ALA A 213 -2.50 -5.86 29.96
N ALA A 214 -2.40 -4.84 30.82
CA ALA A 214 -2.34 -5.01 32.27
C ALA A 214 -3.62 -5.64 32.84
N ASP A 215 -4.79 -5.20 32.35
CA ASP A 215 -6.08 -5.78 32.75
C ASP A 215 -6.23 -7.22 32.20
N MET A 216 -5.86 -7.44 30.94
CA MET A 216 -5.93 -8.74 30.27
C MET A 216 -5.10 -9.81 30.99
N ILE A 217 -3.84 -9.52 31.34
CA ILE A 217 -2.97 -10.51 31.99
C ILE A 217 -3.36 -10.79 33.44
N LYS A 218 -4.01 -9.81 34.09
CA LYS A 218 -4.58 -9.99 35.43
C LYS A 218 -5.80 -10.91 35.40
N GLU A 219 -6.65 -10.79 34.38
CA GLU A 219 -7.84 -11.62 34.19
C GLU A 219 -7.51 -13.02 33.65
N ILE A 220 -6.47 -13.13 32.83
CA ILE A 220 -6.05 -14.38 32.16
C ILE A 220 -4.58 -14.67 32.49
N PRO A 221 -4.27 -15.14 33.71
CA PRO A 221 -2.92 -15.59 34.03
C PRO A 221 -2.53 -16.77 33.13
N GLY A 222 -1.34 -16.71 32.54
CA GLY A 222 -0.84 -17.77 31.65
C GLY A 222 -1.29 -17.67 30.19
N LEU A 223 -1.70 -16.48 29.73
CA LEU A 223 -1.96 -16.20 28.32
C LEU A 223 -0.78 -16.65 27.43
N ASP A 224 -1.05 -17.41 26.37
CA ASP A 224 0.02 -17.93 25.50
C ASP A 224 0.46 -16.88 24.47
N TYR A 225 -0.49 -16.25 23.80
CA TYR A 225 -0.23 -15.31 22.70
C TYR A 225 -1.02 -14.01 22.87
N ALA A 226 -0.44 -12.92 22.37
CA ALA A 226 -1.16 -11.66 22.19
C ALA A 226 -0.95 -11.13 20.75
N PHE A 227 -2.04 -10.90 20.02
CA PHE A 227 -2.01 -10.09 18.81
C PHE A 227 -2.23 -8.62 19.16
N VAL A 228 -1.37 -7.74 18.67
CA VAL A 228 -1.43 -6.30 18.93
C VAL A 228 -1.31 -5.54 17.61
N ALA A 229 -2.32 -4.73 17.29
CA ALA A 229 -2.53 -4.22 15.92
C ALA A 229 -1.47 -3.23 15.38
N ASN A 230 -0.51 -2.79 16.19
CA ASN A 230 0.72 -2.13 15.75
C ASN A 230 1.82 -2.21 16.82
N GLU A 231 3.05 -1.89 16.41
CA GLU A 231 4.24 -2.08 17.22
C GLU A 231 4.35 -1.12 18.42
N GLU A 232 3.89 0.13 18.30
CA GLU A 232 3.93 1.07 19.43
C GLU A 232 3.02 0.60 20.58
N MET A 233 1.85 0.02 20.24
CA MET A 233 1.01 -0.65 21.22
C MET A 233 1.64 -1.96 21.71
N ALA A 234 2.30 -2.73 20.84
CA ALA A 234 2.95 -3.99 21.21
C ALA A 234 4.06 -3.78 22.24
N PHE A 235 4.90 -2.75 22.08
CA PHE A 235 5.94 -2.40 23.06
C PHE A 235 5.34 -1.96 24.40
N ALA A 236 4.22 -1.24 24.37
CA ALA A 236 3.50 -0.85 25.58
C ALA A 236 2.85 -2.07 26.28
N ALA A 237 2.28 -2.99 25.53
CA ALA A 237 1.73 -4.25 26.03
C ALA A 237 2.81 -5.15 26.63
N ARG A 238 3.96 -5.29 25.95
CA ARG A 238 5.14 -6.02 26.43
C ARG A 238 5.57 -5.54 27.82
N LYS A 239 5.71 -4.22 28.00
CA LYS A 239 6.04 -3.62 29.31
C LYS A 239 5.01 -3.93 30.39
N ALA A 240 3.73 -4.06 30.06
CA ALA A 240 2.68 -4.44 31.02
C ALA A 240 2.79 -5.91 31.42
N PHE A 241 2.99 -6.80 30.44
CA PHE A 241 3.18 -8.22 30.69
C PHE A 241 4.45 -8.49 31.50
N ASP A 242 5.57 -7.82 31.19
CA ASP A 242 6.82 -7.93 31.97
C ASP A 242 6.61 -7.50 33.43
N ALA A 243 5.92 -6.38 33.65
CA ALA A 243 5.61 -5.89 35.00
C ALA A 243 4.71 -6.85 35.80
N ALA A 244 3.94 -7.70 35.11
CA ALA A 244 3.11 -8.75 35.71
C ALA A 244 3.85 -10.10 35.84
N GLY A 245 5.12 -10.20 35.43
CA GLY A 245 5.89 -11.45 35.41
C GLY A 245 5.46 -12.42 34.31
N ALA A 246 4.77 -11.93 33.27
CA ALA A 246 4.28 -12.71 32.14
C ALA A 246 5.18 -12.55 30.91
N GLU A 247 6.49 -12.68 31.11
CA GLU A 247 7.52 -12.55 30.06
C GLU A 247 7.30 -13.57 28.91
N ASP A 248 6.71 -14.72 29.22
CA ASP A 248 6.47 -15.81 28.27
C ASP A 248 5.35 -15.56 27.25
N VAL A 249 4.50 -14.53 27.43
CA VAL A 249 3.44 -14.19 26.47
C VAL A 249 4.07 -13.82 25.12
N ARG A 250 3.72 -14.55 24.06
CA ARG A 250 4.31 -14.33 22.72
C ARG A 250 3.50 -13.29 21.96
N ILE A 251 4.13 -12.15 21.64
CA ILE A 251 3.46 -11.04 20.98
C ILE A 251 3.65 -11.11 19.46
N VAL A 252 2.53 -11.06 18.73
CA VAL A 252 2.45 -10.94 17.27
C VAL A 252 1.90 -9.56 16.93
N THR A 253 2.48 -8.88 15.94
CA THR A 253 2.13 -7.49 15.63
C THR A 253 2.32 -7.15 14.14
N VAL A 254 2.20 -5.87 13.78
CA VAL A 254 2.22 -5.38 12.41
C VAL A 254 3.12 -4.16 12.31
N ASN A 255 3.86 -4.08 11.20
CA ASN A 255 4.49 -2.91 10.55
C ASN A 255 5.91 -3.25 10.05
N GLY A 256 6.68 -3.96 10.89
CA GLY A 256 8.07 -4.31 10.64
C GLY A 256 9.03 -3.14 10.79
N THR A 257 8.79 -2.23 11.75
CA THR A 257 9.72 -1.13 12.05
C THR A 257 11.09 -1.64 12.47
N ASP A 258 12.12 -0.80 12.31
CA ASP A 258 13.48 -1.15 12.71
C ASP A 258 13.57 -1.48 14.22
N GLU A 259 12.76 -0.82 15.06
CA GLU A 259 12.63 -1.13 16.49
C GLU A 259 12.05 -2.53 16.70
N ALA A 260 11.03 -2.92 15.91
CA ALA A 260 10.46 -4.26 16.00
C ALA A 260 11.41 -5.35 15.49
N LEU A 261 12.18 -5.09 14.43
CA LEU A 261 13.22 -6.00 13.97
C LEU A 261 14.27 -6.24 15.07
N ALA A 262 14.65 -5.20 15.82
CA ALA A 262 15.53 -5.34 16.97
C ALA A 262 14.86 -6.12 18.12
N ALA A 263 13.58 -5.87 18.37
CA ALA A 263 12.81 -6.57 19.40
C ALA A 263 12.59 -8.06 19.11
N LEU A 264 12.41 -8.44 17.84
CA LEU A 264 12.37 -9.85 17.40
C LEU A 264 13.69 -10.56 17.70
N LYS A 265 14.82 -9.90 17.45
CA LYS A 265 16.16 -10.45 17.75
C LYS A 265 16.36 -10.63 19.26
N ALA A 266 15.91 -9.65 20.03
CA ALA A 266 15.94 -9.66 21.49
C ALA A 266 14.95 -10.66 22.12
N GLY A 267 13.91 -11.07 21.37
CA GLY A 267 12.87 -12.00 21.82
C GLY A 267 11.70 -11.35 22.57
N SER A 268 11.63 -10.02 22.61
CA SER A 268 10.51 -9.30 23.26
C SER A 268 9.26 -9.19 22.37
N LEU A 269 9.42 -9.38 21.05
CA LEU A 269 8.35 -9.68 20.10
C LEU A 269 8.62 -11.04 19.47
N ALA A 270 7.57 -11.74 19.05
CA ALA A 270 7.67 -13.07 18.47
C ALA A 270 7.54 -13.07 16.94
N ALA A 271 6.65 -12.22 16.41
CA ALA A 271 6.50 -12.00 14.98
C ALA A 271 5.95 -10.59 14.68
N THR A 272 6.25 -10.09 13.49
CA THR A 272 5.57 -8.93 12.90
C THR A 272 5.33 -9.19 11.42
N VAL A 273 4.16 -8.82 10.88
CA VAL A 273 3.99 -8.75 9.43
C VAL A 273 4.38 -7.35 8.96
N SER A 274 5.47 -7.28 8.21
CA SER A 274 6.00 -6.05 7.64
C SER A 274 5.17 -5.59 6.44
N ASN A 275 4.84 -4.31 6.39
CA ASN A 275 4.14 -3.62 5.30
C ASN A 275 4.89 -2.32 4.93
N SER A 276 6.19 -2.43 4.65
CA SER A 276 7.15 -1.33 4.57
C SER A 276 6.64 -0.06 3.86
N ALA A 277 6.75 1.08 4.57
CA ALA A 277 6.54 2.40 4.01
C ALA A 277 7.50 2.69 2.84
N ALA A 278 8.71 2.13 2.90
CA ALA A 278 9.69 2.26 1.84
C ALA A 278 9.28 1.52 0.56
N ASP A 279 8.84 0.26 0.68
CA ASP A 279 8.31 -0.52 -0.45
C ASP A 279 7.12 0.22 -1.07
N THR A 280 6.21 0.75 -0.23
CA THR A 280 5.04 1.53 -0.69
C THR A 280 5.46 2.76 -1.49
N GLY A 281 6.42 3.54 -0.99
CA GLY A 281 6.90 4.75 -1.67
C GLY A 281 7.65 4.47 -2.97
N GLU A 282 8.43 3.39 -3.01
CA GLU A 282 9.14 2.95 -4.20
C GLU A 282 8.17 2.51 -5.29
N LEU A 283 7.26 1.59 -4.96
CA LEU A 283 6.24 1.10 -5.88
C LEU A 283 5.34 2.23 -6.40
N ALA A 284 4.96 3.17 -5.54
CA ALA A 284 4.13 4.30 -5.95
C ALA A 284 4.81 5.13 -7.05
N VAL A 285 6.08 5.49 -6.88
CA VAL A 285 6.80 6.27 -7.90
C VAL A 285 7.01 5.45 -9.17
N GLN A 286 7.43 4.18 -9.06
CA GLN A 286 7.67 3.31 -10.21
C GLN A 286 6.40 3.07 -11.02
N ASN A 287 5.27 2.84 -10.36
CA ASN A 287 3.97 2.63 -11.03
C ASN A 287 3.48 3.89 -11.70
N VAL A 288 3.56 5.04 -11.05
CA VAL A 288 3.16 6.31 -11.66
C VAL A 288 3.97 6.58 -12.92
N ILE A 289 5.29 6.37 -12.89
CA ILE A 289 6.15 6.50 -14.08
C ILE A 289 5.69 5.56 -15.19
N SER A 290 5.44 4.28 -14.85
CA SER A 290 5.08 3.24 -15.82
C SER A 290 3.70 3.51 -16.45
N LEU A 291 2.72 3.90 -15.64
CA LEU A 291 1.37 4.28 -16.07
C LEU A 291 1.37 5.54 -16.93
N LEU A 292 2.15 6.58 -16.56
CA LEU A 292 2.30 7.79 -17.38
C LEU A 292 2.99 7.52 -18.74
N ARG A 293 3.85 6.51 -18.78
CA ARG A 293 4.50 6.03 -20.01
C ARG A 293 3.65 5.03 -20.80
N LYS A 294 2.49 4.62 -20.26
CA LYS A 294 1.61 3.61 -20.84
C LYS A 294 2.30 2.26 -21.06
N ASP A 295 3.05 1.81 -20.05
CA ASP A 295 3.52 0.42 -20.03
C ASP A 295 2.32 -0.49 -19.70
N ASP A 296 1.91 -1.31 -20.67
CA ASP A 296 0.76 -2.22 -20.53
C ASP A 296 0.95 -3.32 -19.46
N ARG A 297 2.15 -3.42 -18.89
CA ARG A 297 2.47 -4.36 -17.80
C ARG A 297 2.30 -3.76 -16.41
N ALA A 298 2.06 -2.46 -16.30
CA ALA A 298 1.92 -1.80 -15.01
C ALA A 298 0.54 -2.07 -14.42
N ASP A 299 0.50 -2.57 -13.18
CA ASP A 299 -0.75 -2.73 -12.46
C ASP A 299 -1.28 -1.37 -12.01
N ARG A 300 -2.58 -1.11 -12.25
CA ARG A 300 -3.22 0.10 -11.74
C ARG A 300 -3.35 0.06 -10.23
N ILE A 301 -3.69 -1.11 -9.68
CA ILE A 301 -3.80 -1.32 -8.23
C ILE A 301 -2.78 -2.39 -7.87
N GLU A 302 -1.70 -1.98 -7.24
CA GLU A 302 -0.67 -2.89 -6.77
C GLU A 302 -0.76 -3.02 -5.24
N LYS A 303 -0.42 -4.19 -4.72
CA LYS A 303 -0.35 -4.41 -3.28
C LYS A 303 1.08 -4.19 -2.81
N THR A 304 1.27 -3.45 -1.72
CA THR A 304 2.55 -3.43 -1.00
C THR A 304 2.87 -4.87 -0.58
N PRO A 305 4.06 -5.41 -0.90
CA PRO A 305 4.45 -6.73 -0.46
C PRO A 305 4.46 -6.81 1.06
N VAL A 306 3.64 -7.72 1.60
CA VAL A 306 3.64 -8.02 3.04
C VAL A 306 4.50 -9.23 3.32
N ARG A 307 5.23 -9.20 4.44
CA ARG A 307 6.17 -10.27 4.79
C ARG A 307 6.09 -10.58 6.26
N LEU A 308 5.84 -11.83 6.59
CA LEU A 308 5.98 -12.29 7.96
C LEU A 308 7.47 -12.30 8.35
N VAL A 309 7.78 -11.54 9.39
CA VAL A 309 9.12 -11.42 9.96
C VAL A 309 9.14 -11.98 11.37
N THR A 310 10.15 -12.79 11.63
CA THR A 310 10.44 -13.42 12.91
C THR A 310 11.92 -13.22 13.21
N LYS A 311 12.39 -13.74 14.34
CA LYS A 311 13.82 -13.75 14.67
C LYS A 311 14.69 -14.35 13.56
N ASP A 312 14.19 -15.35 12.85
CA ASP A 312 14.97 -16.13 11.88
C ASP A 312 15.28 -15.37 10.59
N ASN A 313 14.46 -14.39 10.21
CA ASN A 313 14.61 -13.63 8.96
C ASN A 313 14.68 -12.11 9.17
N ALA A 314 14.75 -11.63 10.42
CA ALA A 314 14.82 -10.20 10.75
C ALA A 314 16.04 -9.48 10.15
N ASP A 315 17.14 -10.17 9.88
CA ASP A 315 18.34 -9.60 9.23
C ASP A 315 18.16 -9.35 7.72
N THR A 316 17.18 -10.03 7.11
CA THR A 316 16.88 -9.94 5.68
C THR A 316 15.52 -9.30 5.41
N ALA A 317 14.84 -8.85 6.47
CA ALA A 317 13.58 -8.16 6.35
C ALA A 317 13.77 -6.84 5.60
N PRO A 318 12.78 -6.41 4.79
CA PRO A 318 12.80 -5.07 4.20
C PRO A 318 12.89 -4.04 5.33
N LEU A 319 13.78 -3.06 5.19
CA LEU A 319 13.84 -1.95 6.14
C LEU A 319 12.57 -1.12 6.01
N TYR A 320 12.04 -0.70 7.16
CA TYR A 320 10.88 0.18 7.20
C TYR A 320 11.24 1.58 6.71
N CYS A 321 12.45 2.03 7.09
CA CYS A 321 13.04 3.32 6.74
C CYS A 321 14.51 3.14 6.28
N PRO A 322 14.75 2.68 5.04
CA PRO A 322 16.12 2.46 4.57
C PRO A 322 16.90 3.79 4.59
N PRO A 323 18.17 3.80 5.03
CA PRO A 323 19.00 5.00 5.06
C PRO A 323 19.02 5.76 3.73
N GLN A 324 19.14 7.08 3.81
CA GLN A 324 19.41 7.92 2.65
C GLN A 324 20.92 7.87 2.37
N ASP A 325 21.31 7.17 1.30
CA ASP A 325 22.69 7.22 0.77
C ASP A 325 22.99 8.57 0.08
#